data_AF-A0A540NN85-F1
#
_entry.id   AF-A0A540NN85-F1
#
_cell.length_a   1.000
_cell.length_b   1.000
_cell.length_c   1.000
_cell.angle_alpha   90.00
_cell.angle_beta   90.00
_cell.angle_gamma   90.00
#
_symmetry.space_group_name_H-M   'P 1'
#
loop_
_entity.id
_entity.type
_entity.pdbx_description
1 polymer ?
#
loop_
_entity_poly.entity_id
_entity_poly.type
_entity_poly.pdbx_seq_one_letter_code
_entity_poly.pdbx_strand_id
1 'polypeptide(L)'
;MSVATRGIEREIASLQLEERKLVAEIKKTAKTGNEASLLFRLSYSFLAATKILARQLVRLRQQITNLQGSRAQIRGVATHTQALYASTSISTGMKGATKAMVAMNKQMEPAKQVKVIREFQKQAAQMDMTIEMMSESIDETLDKDEAEEETEELTNQVLDEIGVDIASQLSSAPKGRIASRTTVNVAPRNAENVASRNAAENVASRNAENVAPKNAANVVNGSESSDVEDLEKRLASLRRL
;
A
#
# COMPACT_ATOMS: atom_id res chain seq x y z
N MET A 1 -17.57 -24.48 6.90
CA MET A 1 -18.11 -24.00 5.60
C MET A 1 -17.70 -24.84 4.39
N SER A 2 -16.45 -25.33 4.28
CA SER A 2 -16.03 -26.20 3.16
C SER A 2 -16.87 -27.48 2.97
N VAL A 3 -17.36 -28.08 4.07
CA VAL A 3 -18.24 -29.25 4.01
C VAL A 3 -19.59 -28.92 3.38
N ALA A 4 -20.16 -27.75 3.71
CA ALA A 4 -21.44 -27.30 3.16
C ALA A 4 -21.34 -27.00 1.65
N THR A 5 -20.26 -26.34 1.19
CA THR A 5 -20.05 -26.10 -0.24
C THR A 5 -19.88 -27.40 -1.03
N ARG A 6 -19.12 -28.36 -0.47
CA ARG A 6 -18.92 -29.68 -1.09
C ARG A 6 -20.21 -30.52 -1.10
N GLY A 7 -21.03 -30.41 -0.06
CA GLY A 7 -22.34 -31.05 -0.01
C GLY A 7 -23.25 -30.57 -1.15
N ILE A 8 -23.37 -29.26 -1.32
CA ILE A 8 -24.16 -28.64 -2.40
C ILE A 8 -23.61 -29.02 -3.78
N GLU A 9 -22.29 -29.05 -3.96
CA GLU A 9 -21.67 -29.47 -5.23
C GLU A 9 -22.02 -30.92 -5.60
N ARG A 10 -22.03 -31.83 -4.63
CA ARG A 10 -22.44 -33.23 -4.84
C ARG A 10 -23.91 -33.32 -5.22
N GLU A 11 -24.77 -32.55 -4.56
CA GLU A 11 -26.20 -32.53 -4.83
C GLU A 11 -26.50 -31.96 -6.23
N ILE A 12 -25.82 -30.87 -6.63
CA ILE A 12 -25.90 -30.34 -7.99
C ILE A 12 -25.50 -31.41 -9.01
N ALA A 13 -24.41 -32.14 -8.78
CA ALA A 13 -23.98 -33.21 -9.68
C ALA A 13 -24.99 -34.36 -9.78
N SER A 14 -25.61 -34.74 -8.66
CA SER A 14 -26.67 -35.76 -8.62
C SER A 14 -27.90 -35.31 -9.42
N LEU A 15 -28.38 -34.09 -9.21
CA LEU A 15 -29.54 -33.53 -9.91
C LEU A 15 -29.27 -33.34 -11.40
N GLN A 16 -28.04 -32.98 -11.79
CA GLN A 16 -27.65 -32.93 -13.21
C GLN A 16 -27.68 -34.30 -13.89
N LEU A 17 -27.34 -35.37 -13.16
CA LEU A 17 -27.45 -36.73 -13.68
C LEU A 17 -28.92 -37.12 -13.87
N GLU A 18 -29.78 -36.80 -12.91
CA GLU A 18 -31.23 -36.98 -13.01
C GLU A 18 -31.83 -36.16 -14.16
N GLU A 19 -31.34 -34.94 -14.39
CA GLU A 19 -31.76 -34.11 -15.53
C GLU A 19 -31.51 -34.81 -16.85
N ARG A 20 -30.30 -35.39 -17.02
CA ARG A 20 -29.95 -36.13 -18.24
C ARG A 20 -30.84 -37.36 -18.43
N LYS A 21 -31.18 -38.07 -17.35
CA LYS A 21 -32.11 -39.21 -17.38
C LYS A 21 -33.52 -38.78 -17.78
N LEU A 22 -34.05 -37.72 -17.17
CA LEU A 22 -35.36 -37.14 -17.50
C LEU A 22 -35.43 -36.67 -18.96
N VAL A 23 -34.38 -36.02 -19.47
CA VAL A 23 -34.32 -35.62 -20.88
C VAL A 23 -34.33 -36.85 -21.81
N ALA A 24 -33.63 -37.92 -21.46
CA ALA A 24 -33.66 -39.16 -22.25
C ALA A 24 -35.05 -39.81 -22.23
N GLU A 25 -35.72 -39.83 -21.08
CA GLU A 25 -37.06 -40.37 -20.92
C GLU A 25 -38.11 -39.56 -21.70
N ILE A 26 -38.09 -38.23 -21.60
CA ILE A 26 -38.95 -37.33 -22.38
C ILE A 26 -38.77 -37.57 -23.88
N LYS A 27 -37.52 -37.73 -24.35
CA LYS A 27 -37.24 -38.04 -25.75
C LYS A 27 -37.83 -39.39 -26.17
N LYS A 28 -37.78 -40.40 -25.29
CA LYS A 28 -38.35 -41.73 -25.55
C LYS A 28 -39.88 -41.67 -25.62
N THR A 29 -40.53 -41.07 -24.63
CA THR A 29 -42.01 -40.97 -24.60
C THR A 29 -42.55 -40.11 -25.73
N ALA A 30 -41.83 -39.06 -26.13
CA ALA A 30 -42.20 -38.23 -27.28
C ALA A 30 -42.10 -39.00 -28.62
N LYS A 31 -41.04 -39.80 -28.82
CA LYS A 31 -40.92 -40.63 -30.04
C LYS A 31 -42.01 -41.68 -30.13
N THR A 32 -42.27 -42.42 -29.04
CA THR A 32 -43.33 -43.43 -29.00
C THR A 32 -44.73 -42.82 -29.21
N GLY A 33 -44.98 -41.63 -28.68
CA GLY A 33 -46.24 -40.91 -28.93
C GLY A 33 -46.45 -40.50 -30.39
N ASN A 34 -45.37 -40.11 -31.08
CA ASN A 34 -45.41 -39.77 -32.51
C ASN A 34 -45.62 -41.01 -33.41
N GLU A 35 -44.99 -42.13 -33.07
CA GLU A 35 -45.17 -43.41 -33.81
C GLU A 35 -46.56 -44.02 -33.56
N ALA A 36 -47.13 -43.84 -32.36
CA ALA A 36 -48.47 -44.31 -32.00
C ALA A 36 -49.62 -43.46 -32.58
N SER A 37 -49.34 -42.54 -33.51
CA SER A 37 -50.31 -41.60 -34.10
C SER A 37 -51.54 -42.26 -34.75
N LEU A 38 -51.50 -43.57 -35.05
CA LEU A 38 -52.63 -44.32 -35.61
C LEU A 38 -53.76 -44.57 -34.61
N LEU A 39 -53.54 -44.43 -33.29
CA LEU A 39 -54.57 -44.63 -32.26
C LEU A 39 -54.74 -43.36 -31.41
N PHE A 40 -55.79 -42.58 -31.70
CA PHE A 40 -56.06 -41.27 -31.06
C PHE A 40 -56.10 -41.33 -29.52
N ARG A 41 -56.63 -42.41 -28.93
CA ARG A 41 -56.67 -42.62 -27.47
C ARG A 41 -55.29 -42.82 -26.85
N LEU A 42 -54.38 -43.52 -27.52
CA LEU A 42 -53.03 -43.76 -27.01
C LEU A 42 -52.20 -42.48 -27.10
N SER A 43 -52.28 -41.76 -28.22
CA SER A 43 -51.58 -40.49 -28.44
C SER A 43 -51.82 -39.47 -27.31
N TYR A 44 -53.07 -39.32 -26.84
CA TYR A 44 -53.39 -38.39 -25.75
C TYR A 44 -52.72 -38.77 -24.41
N SER A 45 -52.65 -40.06 -24.06
CA SER A 45 -51.97 -40.52 -22.84
C SER A 45 -50.46 -40.30 -22.87
N PHE A 46 -49.81 -40.52 -24.02
CA PHE A 46 -48.37 -40.28 -24.18
C PHE A 46 -48.03 -38.78 -24.15
N LEU A 47 -48.90 -37.93 -24.71
CA LEU A 47 -48.79 -36.48 -24.61
C LEU A 47 -48.92 -35.99 -23.16
N ALA A 48 -49.87 -36.54 -22.40
CA ALA A 48 -50.04 -36.20 -20.99
C ALA A 48 -48.81 -36.60 -20.15
N ALA A 49 -48.28 -37.82 -20.36
CA ALA A 49 -47.07 -38.29 -19.68
C ALA A 49 -45.85 -37.42 -20.00
N THR A 50 -45.65 -37.09 -21.28
CA THR A 50 -44.54 -36.22 -21.74
C THR A 50 -44.65 -34.82 -21.12
N LYS A 51 -45.87 -34.28 -20.99
CA LYS A 51 -46.12 -32.97 -20.35
C LYS A 51 -45.81 -32.99 -18.85
N ILE A 52 -46.08 -34.09 -18.16
CA ILE A 52 -45.74 -34.25 -16.73
C ILE A 52 -44.22 -34.29 -16.56
N LEU A 53 -43.52 -35.11 -17.35
CA LEU A 53 -42.06 -35.21 -17.32
C LEU A 53 -41.38 -33.87 -17.67
N ALA A 54 -41.90 -33.14 -18.66
CA ALA A 54 -41.40 -31.82 -19.00
C ALA A 54 -41.53 -30.81 -17.85
N ARG A 55 -42.64 -30.82 -17.11
CA ARG A 55 -42.80 -29.99 -15.90
C ARG A 55 -41.82 -30.39 -14.81
N GLN A 56 -41.56 -31.68 -14.63
CA GLN A 56 -40.57 -32.18 -13.68
C GLN A 56 -39.17 -31.70 -14.06
N LEU A 57 -38.80 -31.73 -15.34
CA LEU A 57 -37.54 -31.21 -15.85
C LEU A 57 -37.37 -29.71 -15.54
N VAL A 58 -38.41 -28.90 -15.74
CA VAL A 58 -38.37 -27.46 -15.41
C VAL A 58 -38.15 -27.24 -13.92
N ARG A 59 -38.85 -27.98 -13.05
CA ARG A 59 -38.65 -27.91 -11.59
C ARG A 59 -37.23 -28.29 -11.18
N LEU A 60 -36.71 -29.37 -11.76
CA LEU A 60 -35.35 -29.85 -11.50
C LEU A 60 -34.30 -28.80 -11.90
N ARG A 61 -34.46 -28.17 -13.07
CA ARG A 61 -33.59 -27.06 -13.50
C ARG A 61 -33.65 -25.88 -12.56
N GLN A 62 -34.84 -25.50 -12.09
CA GLN A 62 -34.98 -24.43 -11.12
C GLN A 62 -34.26 -24.79 -9.80
N GLN A 63 -34.37 -26.03 -9.33
CA GLN A 63 -33.66 -26.50 -8.14
C GLN A 63 -32.14 -26.43 -8.31
N ILE A 64 -31.61 -26.83 -9.47
CA ILE A 64 -30.18 -26.70 -9.79
C ILE A 64 -29.74 -25.23 -9.76
N THR A 65 -30.49 -24.33 -10.40
CA THR A 65 -30.21 -22.89 -10.39
C THR A 65 -30.24 -22.31 -8.98
N ASN A 66 -31.22 -22.70 -8.16
CA ASN A 66 -31.32 -22.27 -6.77
C ASN A 66 -30.09 -22.73 -5.97
N LEU A 67 -29.69 -23.99 -6.09
CA LEU A 67 -28.49 -24.53 -5.42
C LEU A 67 -27.19 -23.87 -5.91
N GLN A 68 -27.09 -23.53 -7.19
CA GLN A 68 -25.95 -22.77 -7.73
C GLN A 68 -25.90 -21.35 -7.11
N GLY A 69 -27.06 -20.70 -6.96
CA GLY A 69 -27.19 -19.44 -6.24
C GLY A 69 -26.75 -19.55 -4.77
N SER A 70 -27.24 -20.57 -4.06
CA SER A 70 -26.85 -20.83 -2.67
C SER A 70 -25.36 -21.14 -2.53
N ARG A 71 -24.76 -21.87 -3.48
CA ARG A 71 -23.31 -22.12 -3.53
C ARG A 71 -22.52 -20.81 -3.63
N ALA A 72 -22.94 -19.90 -4.52
CA ALA A 72 -22.30 -18.61 -4.68
C ALA A 72 -22.40 -17.77 -3.39
N GLN A 73 -23.59 -17.74 -2.76
CA GLN A 73 -23.81 -17.05 -1.49
C GLN A 73 -22.91 -17.60 -0.37
N ILE A 74 -22.86 -18.92 -0.18
CA ILE A 74 -22.01 -19.54 0.85
C ILE A 74 -20.54 -19.26 0.59
N ARG A 75 -20.10 -19.28 -0.68
CA ARG A 75 -18.72 -18.91 -1.03
C ARG A 75 -18.43 -17.45 -0.66
N GLY A 76 -19.36 -16.55 -0.94
CA GLY A 76 -19.26 -15.13 -0.56
C GLY A 76 -19.17 -14.93 0.96
N VAL A 77 -20.03 -15.61 1.72
CA VAL A 77 -19.99 -15.60 3.19
C VAL A 77 -18.67 -16.19 3.70
N ALA A 78 -18.17 -17.28 3.12
CA ALA A 78 -16.89 -17.87 3.49
C ALA A 78 -15.72 -16.90 3.31
N THR A 79 -15.66 -16.18 2.18
CA THR A 79 -14.65 -15.13 1.97
C THR A 79 -14.81 -13.98 2.94
N HIS A 80 -16.04 -13.57 3.24
CA HIS A 80 -16.30 -12.50 4.20
C HIS A 80 -15.87 -12.91 5.61
N THR A 81 -16.19 -14.12 6.06
CA THR A 81 -15.73 -14.67 7.34
C THR A 81 -14.21 -14.80 7.40
N GLN A 82 -13.54 -15.19 6.30
CA GLN A 82 -12.08 -15.25 6.25
C GLN A 82 -11.46 -13.85 6.41
N ALA A 83 -12.04 -12.83 5.77
CA ALA A 83 -11.62 -11.45 5.95
C ALA A 83 -11.85 -10.98 7.39
N LEU A 84 -13.01 -11.31 7.99
CA LEU A 84 -13.29 -11.01 9.39
C LEU A 84 -12.26 -11.67 10.33
N TYR A 85 -11.89 -12.92 10.09
CA TYR A 85 -10.85 -13.61 10.88
C TYR A 85 -9.50 -12.89 10.80
N ALA A 86 -9.07 -12.51 9.60
CA ALA A 86 -7.84 -11.73 9.41
C ALA A 86 -7.92 -10.37 10.11
N SER A 87 -9.05 -9.65 9.99
CA SER A 87 -9.30 -8.40 10.69
C SER A 87 -9.29 -8.55 12.21
N THR A 88 -9.81 -9.65 12.75
CA THR A 88 -9.73 -9.97 14.18
C THR A 88 -8.30 -10.22 14.64
N SER A 89 -7.49 -10.94 13.86
CA SER A 89 -6.07 -11.13 14.18
C SER A 89 -5.29 -9.82 14.16
N ILE A 90 -5.53 -8.96 13.16
CA ILE A 90 -4.95 -7.61 13.09
C ILE A 90 -5.39 -6.79 14.30
N SER A 91 -6.68 -6.79 14.65
CA SER A 91 -7.20 -6.08 15.81
C SER A 91 -6.55 -6.55 17.12
N THR A 92 -6.29 -7.84 17.24
CA THR A 92 -5.59 -8.42 18.41
C THR A 92 -4.13 -7.94 18.47
N GLY A 93 -3.43 -7.96 17.33
CA GLY A 93 -2.07 -7.43 17.23
C GLY A 93 -2.00 -5.93 17.52
N MET A 94 -2.93 -5.15 16.95
CA MET A 94 -3.08 -3.73 17.21
C MET A 94 -3.36 -3.46 18.69
N LYS A 95 -4.18 -4.26 19.36
CA LYS A 95 -4.43 -4.12 20.81
C LYS A 95 -3.13 -4.26 21.62
N GLY A 96 -2.28 -5.23 21.25
CA GLY A 96 -0.95 -5.42 21.85
C GLY A 96 -0.01 -4.25 21.55
N ALA A 97 0.07 -3.84 20.29
CA ALA A 97 0.88 -2.71 19.84
C ALA A 97 0.46 -1.40 20.52
N THR A 98 -0.84 -1.09 20.57
CA THR A 98 -1.39 0.07 21.27
C THR A 98 -1.07 0.02 22.76
N LYS A 99 -1.16 -1.14 23.41
CA LYS A 99 -0.76 -1.28 24.82
C LYS A 99 0.74 -0.98 25.01
N ALA A 100 1.59 -1.46 24.10
CA ALA A 100 3.02 -1.16 24.10
C ALA A 100 3.29 0.34 23.84
N MET A 101 2.59 0.95 22.88
CA MET A 101 2.69 2.39 22.60
C MET A 101 2.25 3.23 23.79
N VAL A 102 1.17 2.85 24.48
CA VAL A 102 0.73 3.53 25.71
C VAL A 102 1.77 3.38 26.83
N ALA A 103 2.35 2.20 27.00
CA ALA A 103 3.42 1.98 27.97
C ALA A 103 4.70 2.79 27.63
N MET A 104 5.07 2.85 26.34
CA MET A 104 6.18 3.66 25.83
C MET A 104 5.93 5.14 26.06
N ASN A 105 4.72 5.64 25.77
CA ASN A 105 4.35 7.03 25.99
C ASN A 105 4.40 7.41 27.48
N LYS A 106 4.09 6.47 28.38
CA LYS A 106 4.24 6.68 29.83
C LYS A 106 5.70 6.74 30.29
N GLN A 107 6.63 6.08 29.59
CA GLN A 107 8.06 6.11 29.93
C GLN A 107 8.80 7.27 29.24
N MET A 108 8.39 7.62 28.03
CA MET A 108 8.72 8.87 27.37
C MET A 108 7.95 10.04 28.00
N GLU A 109 8.15 10.28 29.29
CA GLU A 109 7.73 11.55 29.88
C GLU A 109 8.61 12.66 29.27
N PRO A 110 8.03 13.73 28.68
CA PRO A 110 8.81 14.84 28.13
C PRO A 110 9.74 15.45 29.19
N ALA A 111 9.37 15.38 30.47
CA ALA A 111 10.23 15.78 31.58
C ALA A 111 11.53 14.97 31.68
N LYS A 112 11.49 13.66 31.42
CA LYS A 112 12.69 12.80 31.42
C LYS A 112 13.56 13.07 30.21
N GLN A 113 12.96 13.29 29.03
CA GLN A 113 13.71 13.67 27.83
C GLN A 113 14.39 15.03 27.98
N VAL A 114 13.69 16.03 28.53
CA VAL A 114 14.28 17.35 28.81
C VAL A 114 15.43 17.23 29.81
N LYS A 115 15.31 16.35 30.82
CA LYS A 115 16.40 16.09 31.77
C LYS A 115 17.61 15.44 31.07
N VAL A 116 17.40 14.46 30.21
CA VAL A 116 18.49 13.83 29.43
C VAL A 116 19.15 14.83 28.48
N ILE A 117 18.37 15.67 27.79
CA ILE A 117 18.89 16.74 26.93
C ILE A 117 19.71 17.74 27.74
N ARG A 118 19.24 18.14 28.93
CA ARG A 118 19.96 19.06 29.80
C ARG A 118 21.26 18.44 30.34
N GLU A 119 21.23 17.17 30.74
CA GLU A 119 22.42 16.45 31.20
C GLU A 119 23.44 16.29 30.05
N PHE A 120 22.96 15.98 28.85
CA PHE A 120 23.78 15.91 27.64
C PHE A 120 24.39 17.26 27.30
N GLN A 121 23.63 18.36 27.35
CA GLN A 121 24.14 19.72 27.15
C GLN A 121 25.19 20.08 28.19
N LYS A 122 25.00 19.69 29.46
CA LYS A 122 25.97 19.93 30.53
C LYS A 122 27.24 19.12 30.32
N GLN A 123 27.13 17.85 29.95
CA GLN A 123 28.28 16.99 29.66
C GLN A 123 29.01 17.42 28.39
N ALA A 124 28.28 17.84 27.35
CA ALA A 124 28.85 18.42 26.13
C ALA A 124 29.60 19.71 26.47
N ALA A 125 29.00 20.63 27.22
CA ALA A 125 29.66 21.86 27.65
C ALA A 125 30.86 21.60 28.57
N GLN A 126 30.79 20.61 29.47
CA GLN A 126 31.94 20.18 30.28
C GLN A 126 33.05 19.61 29.40
N MET A 127 32.69 18.81 28.40
CA MET A 127 33.64 18.24 27.45
C MET A 127 34.28 19.34 26.61
N ASP A 128 33.51 20.31 26.12
CA ASP A 128 34.01 21.49 25.41
C ASP A 128 34.97 22.30 26.30
N MET A 129 34.61 22.55 27.57
CA MET A 129 35.51 23.19 28.54
C MET A 129 36.79 22.40 28.78
N THR A 130 36.73 21.06 28.85
CA THR A 130 37.94 20.23 28.99
C THR A 130 38.79 20.24 27.74
N ILE A 131 38.18 20.36 26.55
CA ILE A 131 38.92 20.53 25.30
C ILE A 131 39.58 21.92 25.27
N GLU A 132 38.88 22.98 25.67
CA GLU A 132 39.45 24.33 25.79
C GLU A 132 40.60 24.37 26.81
N MET A 133 40.41 23.87 28.03
CA MET A 133 41.48 23.82 29.04
C MET A 133 42.66 22.91 28.62
N MET A 134 42.38 21.81 27.91
CA MET A 134 43.44 20.96 27.35
C MET A 134 44.15 21.67 26.20
N SER A 135 43.44 22.44 25.39
CA SER A 135 44.02 23.24 24.31
C SER A 135 44.88 24.37 24.88
N GLU A 136 44.40 25.10 25.90
CA GLU A 136 45.15 26.16 26.60
C GLU A 136 46.37 25.59 27.35
N SER A 137 46.27 24.38 27.93
CA SER A 137 47.42 23.71 28.55
C SER A 137 48.46 23.25 27.51
N ILE A 138 47.99 22.83 26.33
CA ILE A 138 48.86 22.48 25.20
C ILE A 138 49.52 23.75 24.64
N ASP A 139 48.75 24.83 24.49
CA ASP A 139 49.21 26.16 24.06
C ASP A 139 50.25 26.70 25.03
N GLU A 140 50.00 26.70 26.34
CA GLU A 140 50.97 27.18 27.35
C GLU A 140 52.22 26.30 27.48
N THR A 141 52.15 25.02 27.08
CA THR A 141 53.36 24.18 26.93
C THR A 141 54.10 24.37 25.62
N LEU A 142 53.41 24.80 24.55
CA LEU A 142 54.00 25.13 23.25
C LEU A 142 54.58 26.56 23.25
N ASP A 143 53.95 27.51 23.93
CA ASP A 143 54.37 28.91 24.12
C ASP A 143 55.58 29.09 25.06
N LYS A 144 56.14 28.01 25.61
CA LYS A 144 57.41 28.06 26.33
C LYS A 144 58.57 28.11 25.35
N ASP A 145 58.79 29.29 24.77
CA ASP A 145 60.02 29.92 24.21
C ASP A 145 61.01 29.09 23.35
N GLU A 146 60.86 27.78 23.17
CA GLU A 146 61.82 26.90 22.48
C GLU A 146 61.21 26.18 21.26
N ALA A 147 59.88 26.28 21.06
CA ALA A 147 59.17 25.64 19.94
C ALA A 147 58.82 26.59 18.78
N GLU A 148 58.77 27.91 19.00
CA GLU A 148 58.49 28.89 17.92
C GLU A 148 59.65 28.97 16.90
N GLU A 149 60.91 28.95 17.35
CA GLU A 149 62.06 28.97 16.43
C GLU A 149 62.18 27.69 15.59
N GLU A 150 61.93 26.50 16.17
CA GLU A 150 61.95 25.23 15.41
C GLU A 150 60.76 25.12 14.45
N THR A 151 59.58 25.63 14.81
CA THR A 151 58.40 25.58 13.92
C THR A 151 58.52 26.54 12.75
N GLU A 152 59.11 27.72 12.91
CA GLU A 152 59.41 28.64 11.79
C GLU A 152 60.45 28.03 10.83
N GLU A 153 61.50 27.38 11.34
CA GLU A 153 62.54 26.76 10.52
C GLU A 153 61.99 25.58 9.70
N LEU A 154 61.16 24.71 10.31
CA LEU A 154 60.42 23.65 9.62
C LEU A 154 59.40 24.19 8.61
N THR A 155 58.73 25.30 8.92
CA THR A 155 57.75 25.92 8.00
C THR A 155 58.44 26.51 6.77
N ASN A 156 59.58 27.18 6.96
CA ASN A 156 60.41 27.67 5.84
C ASN A 156 60.95 26.51 4.99
N GLN A 157 61.39 25.41 5.62
CA GLN A 157 61.80 24.20 4.89
C GLN A 157 60.67 23.60 4.04
N VAL A 158 59.44 23.57 4.55
CA VAL A 158 58.26 23.10 3.79
C VAL A 158 57.87 24.10 2.69
N LEU A 159 57.98 25.40 2.91
CA LEU A 159 57.70 26.42 1.89
C LEU A 159 58.71 26.36 0.72
N ASP A 160 59.98 26.10 1.03
CA ASP A 160 61.02 25.84 0.03
C ASP A 160 60.73 24.55 -0.75
N GLU A 161 60.26 23.50 -0.07
CA GLU A 161 59.92 22.22 -0.70
C GLU A 161 58.63 22.29 -1.55
N ILE A 162 57.67 23.15 -1.18
CA ILE A 162 56.44 23.42 -1.98
C ILE A 162 56.72 24.36 -3.17
N GLY A 163 57.84 25.08 -3.17
CA GLY A 163 58.33 25.79 -4.36
C GLY A 163 57.57 27.08 -4.70
N VAL A 164 57.13 27.83 -3.68
CA VAL A 164 56.39 29.10 -3.86
C VAL A 164 57.27 30.20 -4.51
N ASP A 165 58.60 30.09 -4.48
CA ASP A 165 59.52 31.13 -4.98
C ASP A 165 59.82 31.06 -6.50
N ILE A 166 59.55 29.93 -7.17
CA ILE A 166 59.86 29.77 -8.62
C ILE A 166 58.75 30.36 -9.52
N ALA A 167 57.52 30.48 -9.02
CA ALA A 167 56.41 31.04 -9.79
C ALA A 167 56.57 32.55 -10.06
N SER A 168 57.33 33.26 -9.22
CA SER A 168 57.57 34.71 -9.34
C SER A 168 58.62 35.05 -10.41
N GLN A 169 59.63 34.20 -10.63
CA GLN A 169 60.74 34.49 -11.54
C GLN A 169 60.55 33.99 -12.99
N LEU A 170 59.54 33.14 -13.28
CA LEU A 170 59.34 32.58 -14.63
C LEU A 170 58.37 33.37 -15.53
N SER A 171 57.67 34.40 -15.02
CA SER A 171 56.70 35.18 -15.80
C SER A 171 57.32 36.24 -16.74
N SER A 172 58.63 36.21 -17.00
CA SER A 172 59.32 37.15 -17.91
C SER A 172 59.93 36.46 -19.14
N ALA A 173 59.29 36.69 -20.28
CA ALA A 173 59.74 36.57 -21.70
C ALA A 173 59.44 35.28 -22.50
N PRO A 174 59.21 35.35 -23.84
CA PRO A 174 58.47 36.33 -24.63
C PRO A 174 57.39 35.71 -25.57
N LYS A 175 56.41 36.53 -25.98
CA LYS A 175 55.28 36.19 -26.86
C LYS A 175 55.73 36.00 -28.32
N GLY A 176 55.49 34.82 -28.90
CA GLY A 176 55.69 34.51 -30.33
C GLY A 176 54.36 34.24 -31.06
N ARG A 177 53.92 35.19 -31.88
CA ARG A 177 52.87 35.04 -32.91
C ARG A 177 53.34 34.10 -34.03
N ILE A 178 52.45 33.26 -34.57
CA ILE A 178 52.14 33.11 -36.01
C ILE A 178 50.80 32.36 -36.13
N ALA A 179 49.98 32.79 -37.11
CA ALA A 179 48.58 32.43 -37.30
C ALA A 179 48.36 31.31 -38.34
N SER A 180 47.24 30.60 -38.15
CA SER A 180 46.28 30.03 -39.12
C SER A 180 46.71 28.94 -40.12
N ARG A 181 46.00 27.79 -40.10
CA ARG A 181 45.00 27.41 -41.15
C ARG A 181 44.39 25.98 -40.96
N THR A 182 43.10 25.96 -40.63
CA THR A 182 41.95 25.17 -41.18
C THR A 182 41.99 23.64 -41.43
N THR A 183 41.08 22.94 -40.71
CA THR A 183 40.31 21.69 -41.00
C THR A 183 41.10 20.38 -41.22
N VAL A 184 40.71 19.20 -40.72
CA VAL A 184 39.44 18.49 -40.91
C VAL A 184 39.18 17.49 -39.77
N ASN A 185 37.89 17.40 -39.45
CA ASN A 185 37.11 16.46 -38.64
C ASN A 185 37.36 14.95 -38.90
N VAL A 186 37.66 14.14 -37.87
CA VAL A 186 37.14 12.76 -37.69
C VAL A 186 37.13 12.40 -36.19
N ALA A 187 35.95 12.12 -35.64
CA ALA A 187 35.71 11.73 -34.24
C ALA A 187 36.19 10.30 -33.90
N PRO A 188 36.62 10.02 -32.65
CA PRO A 188 36.87 8.67 -32.17
C PRO A 188 35.75 8.13 -31.25
N ARG A 189 35.41 6.86 -31.51
CA ARG A 189 35.20 5.69 -30.63
C ARG A 189 34.70 5.86 -29.18
N ASN A 190 33.63 5.09 -28.89
CA ASN A 190 33.32 4.23 -27.73
C ASN A 190 33.75 4.65 -26.31
N ALA A 191 32.81 4.65 -25.36
CA ALA A 191 32.80 3.77 -24.18
C ALA A 191 31.56 4.01 -23.28
N GLU A 192 31.23 2.95 -22.56
CA GLU A 192 30.13 2.71 -21.63
C GLU A 192 30.05 3.69 -20.45
N ASN A 193 28.84 3.94 -19.93
CA ASN A 193 28.68 3.97 -18.47
C ASN A 193 27.24 3.67 -18.02
N VAL A 194 27.13 2.64 -17.19
CA VAL A 194 25.96 2.22 -16.44
C VAL A 194 26.07 2.86 -15.05
N ALA A 195 25.15 3.75 -14.67
CA ALA A 195 24.85 4.02 -13.25
C ALA A 195 23.67 4.99 -13.09
N SER A 196 22.79 4.65 -12.14
CA SER A 196 22.00 5.58 -11.31
C SER A 196 20.84 6.33 -11.97
N ARG A 197 19.66 5.71 -11.97
CA ARG A 197 18.38 6.43 -11.86
C ARG A 197 17.62 5.94 -10.64
N ASN A 198 17.82 6.64 -9.53
CA ASN A 198 16.86 6.77 -8.43
C ASN A 198 17.17 8.04 -7.64
N ALA A 199 16.12 8.72 -7.21
CA ALA A 199 16.00 9.77 -6.20
C ALA A 199 15.89 11.25 -6.65
N ALA A 200 14.95 11.91 -5.96
CA ALA A 200 14.63 13.33 -5.84
C ALA A 200 13.85 13.99 -7.01
N GLU A 201 12.54 14.22 -6.88
CA GLU A 201 11.89 15.28 -6.08
C GLU A 201 11.97 16.65 -6.79
N ASN A 202 10.83 17.22 -7.17
CA ASN A 202 10.26 18.37 -6.45
C ASN A 202 9.03 18.94 -7.19
N VAL A 203 8.07 19.31 -6.36
CA VAL A 203 6.82 20.03 -6.60
C VAL A 203 7.13 21.51 -6.84
N ALA A 204 6.62 22.11 -7.92
CA ALA A 204 6.40 23.55 -7.99
C ALA A 204 5.42 23.94 -9.13
N SER A 205 4.36 24.63 -8.70
CA SER A 205 3.73 25.76 -9.41
C SER A 205 2.91 25.49 -10.69
N ARG A 206 1.57 25.41 -10.52
CA ARG A 206 0.61 26.13 -11.36
C ARG A 206 -0.54 26.66 -10.51
N ASN A 207 -0.49 27.95 -10.19
CA ASN A 207 -1.59 28.73 -9.65
C ASN A 207 -2.17 29.63 -10.77
N ALA A 208 -3.43 30.03 -10.53
CA ALA A 208 -4.23 31.09 -11.17
C ALA A 208 -5.10 30.65 -12.36
N GLU A 209 -6.41 30.47 -12.10
CA GLU A 209 -7.36 31.54 -12.40
C GLU A 209 -8.61 31.44 -11.51
N ASN A 210 -9.20 32.60 -11.24
CA ASN A 210 -10.04 32.96 -10.11
C ASN A 210 -11.37 33.51 -10.65
N VAL A 211 -12.54 33.10 -10.15
CA VAL A 211 -13.74 33.95 -10.11
C VAL A 211 -14.58 33.66 -8.85
N ALA A 212 -14.95 34.75 -8.18
CA ALA A 212 -15.48 34.93 -6.84
C ALA A 212 -17.00 34.60 -6.66
N PRO A 213 -17.54 34.67 -5.42
CA PRO A 213 -18.79 34.01 -4.99
C PRO A 213 -20.01 34.97 -4.92
N LYS A 214 -21.22 34.40 -4.85
CA LYS A 214 -22.42 35.11 -4.35
C LYS A 214 -23.28 34.23 -3.42
N ASN A 215 -23.50 34.78 -2.24
CA ASN A 215 -24.39 34.31 -1.16
C ASN A 215 -25.85 34.13 -1.61
N ALA A 216 -26.48 33.06 -1.11
CA ALA A 216 -27.89 33.05 -0.74
C ALA A 216 -28.01 32.38 0.63
N ALA A 217 -28.53 33.12 1.60
CA ALA A 217 -28.69 32.70 2.98
C ALA A 217 -29.96 31.87 3.18
N ASN A 218 -29.83 30.85 4.03
CA ASN A 218 -30.76 30.40 5.07
C ASN A 218 -32.12 29.79 4.67
N VAL A 219 -32.42 28.58 5.19
CA VAL A 219 -33.56 28.26 6.08
C VAL A 219 -33.75 26.73 6.20
N VAL A 220 -33.46 26.21 7.41
CA VAL A 220 -34.18 25.16 8.19
C VAL A 220 -33.87 23.65 8.02
N ASN A 221 -33.14 23.16 9.03
CA ASN A 221 -33.26 21.93 9.82
C ASN A 221 -34.44 20.94 9.58
N GLY A 222 -34.12 19.64 9.62
CA GLY A 222 -34.96 18.63 10.29
C GLY A 222 -35.15 17.30 9.54
N SER A 223 -34.26 16.31 9.73
CA SER A 223 -34.55 14.91 9.33
C SER A 223 -33.69 13.83 10.02
N GLU A 224 -33.24 14.02 11.28
CA GLU A 224 -32.46 13.00 12.01
C GLU A 224 -33.15 12.46 13.27
N SER A 225 -34.35 12.94 13.64
CA SER A 225 -35.01 12.56 14.91
C SER A 225 -36.11 11.51 14.78
N SER A 226 -36.68 11.25 13.60
CA SER A 226 -37.79 10.29 13.42
C SER A 226 -37.37 8.84 13.57
N ASP A 227 -36.17 8.51 13.11
CA ASP A 227 -35.74 7.12 12.97
C ASP A 227 -35.32 6.52 14.31
N VAL A 228 -34.89 7.37 15.25
CA VAL A 228 -34.49 6.96 16.61
C VAL A 228 -35.73 6.72 17.49
N GLU A 229 -36.76 7.56 17.40
CA GLU A 229 -38.01 7.37 18.16
C GLU A 229 -38.77 6.10 17.75
N ASP A 230 -38.76 5.75 16.46
CA ASP A 230 -39.40 4.52 15.97
C ASP A 230 -38.65 3.25 16.41
N LEU A 231 -37.33 3.33 16.56
CA LEU A 231 -36.51 2.24 17.11
C LEU A 231 -36.74 2.08 18.62
N GLU A 232 -36.88 3.17 19.37
CA GLU A 232 -37.17 3.12 20.81
C GLU A 232 -38.57 2.56 21.10
N LYS A 233 -39.59 2.96 20.32
CA LYS A 233 -40.94 2.39 20.43
C LYS A 233 -40.98 0.88 20.12
N ARG A 234 -40.18 0.43 19.14
CA ARG A 234 -40.03 -1.01 18.82
C ARG A 234 -39.27 -1.78 19.90
N LEU A 235 -38.30 -1.15 20.57
CA LEU A 235 -37.59 -1.79 21.69
C LEU A 235 -38.49 -1.92 22.92
N ALA A 236 -39.33 -0.92 23.19
CA ALA A 236 -40.26 -0.91 24.32
C ALA A 236 -41.36 -1.99 24.20
N SER A 237 -41.84 -2.30 22.99
CA SER A 237 -42.85 -3.34 22.77
C SER A 237 -42.30 -4.76 22.96
N LEU A 238 -41.00 -4.99 22.72
CA LEU A 238 -40.33 -6.27 22.99
C LEU A 238 -40.03 -6.51 24.48
N ARG A 239 -39.99 -5.46 25.30
CA ARG A 239 -39.80 -5.58 26.76
C ARG A 239 -41.09 -5.84 27.54
N ARG A 240 -42.26 -5.81 26.87
CA ARG A 240 -43.58 -5.92 27.51
C ARG A 240 -44.32 -7.24 27.18
N LEU A 241 -43.63 -8.20 26.58
CA LEU A 241 -44.02 -9.61 26.48
C LEU A 241 -43.17 -10.44 27.44
#